data_AF-A0A967CTU3-F1
#
_entry.id   AF-A0A967CTU3-F1
#
_cell.length_a   1.000
_cell.length_b   1.000
_cell.length_c   1.000
_cell.angle_alpha   90.00
_cell.angle_beta   90.00
_cell.angle_gamma   90.00
#
_symmetry.space_group_name_H-M   'P 1'
#
loop_
_entity.id
_entity.type
_entity.pdbx_description
1 polymer ?
#
loop_
_entity_poly.entity_id
_entity_poly.type
_entity_poly.pdbx_seq_one_letter_code
_entity_poly.pdbx_strand_id
1 'polypeptide(L)'
;SAVLQGFINNQNTISGELTLADGVLVLDKHTVHGQNAQATITSHTNLLWATTDTTIVLDVGANGLADYVMTVKGPVSSPTMSTRSGSGR
;
A
#
# COMPACT_ATOMS: atom_id res chain seq x y z
N SER A 1 -8.92 -14.76 -4.35
CA SER A 1 -9.23 -13.74 -3.35
C SER A 1 -9.91 -12.56 -4.05
N ALA A 2 -11.04 -12.07 -3.55
CA ALA A 2 -11.78 -10.93 -4.13
C ALA A 2 -10.94 -9.64 -4.16
N VAL A 3 -10.04 -9.50 -3.19
CA VAL A 3 -9.06 -8.41 -3.13
C VAL A 3 -8.19 -8.36 -4.37
N LEU A 4 -7.56 -9.48 -4.75
CA LEU A 4 -6.71 -9.52 -5.95
C LEU A 4 -7.51 -9.23 -7.22
N GLN A 5 -8.76 -9.70 -7.30
CA GLN A 5 -9.66 -9.41 -8.43
C GLN A 5 -9.95 -7.90 -8.56
N GLY A 6 -10.06 -7.20 -7.44
CA GLY A 6 -10.22 -5.74 -7.42
C GLY A 6 -9.09 -4.98 -8.11
N PHE A 7 -7.87 -5.53 -8.14
CA PHE A 7 -6.67 -4.88 -8.68
C PHE A 7 -6.17 -5.42 -10.02
N ILE A 8 -6.87 -6.37 -10.66
CA ILE A 8 -6.38 -7.03 -11.89
C ILE A 8 -6.21 -6.02 -13.04
N ASN A 9 -4.95 -5.60 -13.18
CA ASN A 9 -4.15 -5.29 -14.36
C ASN A 9 -4.81 -4.66 -15.60
N ASN A 10 -5.50 -3.53 -15.40
CA ASN A 10 -5.45 -2.44 -16.38
C ASN A 10 -4.70 -1.29 -15.71
N GLN A 11 -3.45 -1.04 -16.14
CA GLN A 11 -2.59 0.09 -15.75
C GLN A 11 -3.18 0.96 -14.61
N ASN A 12 -3.05 0.48 -13.36
CA ASN A 12 -3.66 1.17 -12.24
C ASN A 12 -2.92 2.50 -12.01
N THR A 13 -3.65 3.62 -12.06
CA THR A 13 -3.06 4.93 -11.85
C THR A 13 -2.77 5.13 -10.37
N ILE A 14 -1.55 5.56 -10.05
CA ILE A 14 -1.17 6.01 -8.71
C ILE A 14 -1.38 7.53 -8.68
N SER A 15 -2.23 8.02 -7.78
CA SER A 15 -2.43 9.47 -7.56
C SER A 15 -1.89 9.86 -6.18
N GLY A 16 -1.12 10.94 -6.11
CA GLY A 16 -0.52 11.48 -4.87
C GLY A 16 0.83 12.15 -5.09
N GLU A 17 1.50 12.54 -3.99
CA GLU A 17 2.79 13.25 -4.02
C GLU A 17 3.99 12.30 -3.84
N LEU A 18 4.80 12.09 -4.88
CA LEU A 18 6.07 11.38 -4.71
C LEU A 18 7.16 12.39 -4.31
N THR A 19 7.79 12.18 -3.15
CA THR A 19 8.89 13.04 -2.70
C THR A 19 10.15 12.24 -2.47
N LEU A 20 11.27 12.77 -2.98
CA LEU A 20 12.61 12.25 -2.77
C LEU A 20 13.47 13.38 -2.20
N ALA A 21 13.87 13.24 -0.94
CA ALA A 21 14.73 14.19 -0.24
C ALA A 21 15.60 13.46 0.79
N ASP A 22 16.84 13.93 0.98
CA ASP A 22 17.75 13.43 2.04
C ASP A 22 17.95 11.91 2.07
N GLY A 23 17.94 11.27 0.89
CA GLY A 23 18.08 9.82 0.78
C GLY A 23 16.84 9.05 1.25
N VAL A 24 15.69 9.71 1.37
CA VAL A 24 14.41 9.11 1.72
C VAL A 24 13.44 9.25 0.55
N LEU A 25 12.86 8.13 0.14
CA LEU A 25 11.73 8.09 -0.78
C LEU A 25 10.44 7.95 0.03
N VAL A 26 9.52 8.89 -0.15
CA VAL A 26 8.21 8.89 0.53
C VAL A 26 7.08 8.83 -0.49
N LEU A 27 6.15 7.93 -0.21
CA LEU A 27 4.80 7.93 -0.77
C LEU A 27 3.85 8.20 0.39
N ASP A 28 3.32 9.42 0.55
CA ASP A 28 2.31 9.72 1.59
C ASP A 28 0.89 9.72 1.01
N LYS A 29 0.03 8.86 1.55
CA LYS A 29 -1.40 8.73 1.21
C LYS A 29 -1.71 8.58 -0.29
N HIS A 30 -0.88 7.86 -1.03
CA HIS A 30 -1.14 7.60 -2.45
C HIS A 30 -2.29 6.64 -2.62
N THR A 31 -3.09 6.90 -3.64
CA THR A 31 -4.24 6.07 -3.97
C THR A 31 -4.02 5.31 -5.26
N VAL A 32 -4.30 4.01 -5.23
CA VAL A 32 -4.36 3.13 -6.42
C VAL A 32 -5.80 2.67 -6.60
N HIS A 33 -6.35 2.89 -7.78
CA HIS A 33 -7.70 2.48 -8.13
C HIS A 33 -7.67 1.23 -9.00
N GLY A 34 -8.42 0.21 -8.58
CA GLY A 34 -8.82 -0.92 -9.42
C GLY A 34 -10.32 -0.88 -9.71
N GLN A 35 -10.84 -1.85 -10.46
CA GLN A 35 -12.21 -1.78 -11.04
C GLN A 35 -13.32 -1.54 -10.01
N ASN A 36 -13.20 -2.14 -8.82
CA ASN A 36 -14.13 -1.94 -7.68
C ASN A 36 -13.38 -1.87 -6.34
N ALA A 37 -12.11 -1.46 -6.36
CA ALA A 37 -11.27 -1.47 -5.17
C ALA A 37 -10.35 -0.24 -5.14
N GLN A 38 -10.00 0.17 -3.93
CA GLN A 38 -9.05 1.23 -3.67
C GLN A 38 -7.95 0.71 -2.74
N ALA A 39 -6.70 1.05 -3.05
CA ALA A 39 -5.60 0.93 -2.11
C ALA A 39 -5.09 2.31 -1.71
N THR A 40 -4.93 2.56 -0.42
CA THR A 40 -4.14 3.68 0.09
C THR A 40 -2.78 3.16 0.52
N ILE A 41 -1.71 3.74 -0.02
CA ILE A 41 -0.33 3.36 0.24
C ILE A 41 0.37 4.50 0.98
N THR A 42 0.98 4.19 2.11
CA THR A 42 1.91 5.09 2.80
C THR A 42 3.23 4.36 2.98
N SER A 43 4.30 4.87 2.38
CA SER A 43 5.63 4.27 2.40
C SER A 43 6.68 5.29 2.77
N HIS A 44 7.59 4.88 3.64
CA HIS A 44 8.82 5.58 3.94
C HIS A 44 9.99 4.62 3.73
N THR A 45 10.81 4.90 2.72
CA THR A 45 12.00 4.11 2.41
C THR A 45 13.24 4.95 2.64
N ASN A 46 14.06 4.54 3.59
CA ASN A 46 15.36 5.16 3.81
C ASN A 46 16.42 4.42 2.98
N LEU A 47 17.00 5.12 2.02
CA LEU A 47 17.99 4.57 1.08
C LEU A 47 19.38 4.45 1.71
N LEU A 48 19.70 5.26 2.72
CA LEU A 48 20.97 5.17 3.45
C LEU A 48 21.06 3.90 4.29
N TRP A 49 19.95 3.53 4.95
CA TRP A 49 19.86 2.32 5.77
C TRP A 49 19.27 1.13 5.02
N ALA A 50 18.86 1.32 3.77
CA ALA A 50 18.19 0.33 2.94
C ALA A 50 17.02 -0.35 3.67
N THR A 51 16.20 0.44 4.37
CA THR A 51 15.01 -0.03 5.10
C THR A 51 13.74 0.60 4.56
N THR A 52 12.63 -0.13 4.67
CA THR A 52 11.30 0.36 4.32
C THR A 52 10.32 0.14 5.46
N ASP A 53 9.37 1.05 5.58
CA ASP A 53 8.16 0.91 6.38
C ASP A 53 6.99 1.33 5.50
N THR A 54 6.22 0.35 5.03
CA THR A 54 5.10 0.56 4.12
C THR A 54 3.83 -0.02 4.70
N THR A 55 2.77 0.78 4.71
CA THR A 55 1.41 0.36 5.03
C THR A 55 0.53 0.49 3.80
N ILE A 56 -0.18 -0.58 3.48
CA ILE A 56 -1.14 -0.64 2.38
C ILE A 56 -2.49 -0.98 2.98
N VAL A 57 -3.46 -0.10 2.77
CA VAL A 57 -4.85 -0.27 3.20
C VAL A 57 -5.68 -0.57 1.96
N LEU A 58 -6.41 -1.67 1.95
CA LEU A 58 -7.26 -2.10 0.83
C LEU A 58 -8.73 -2.02 1.25
N ASP A 59 -9.53 -1.36 0.42
CA ASP A 59 -10.99 -1.29 0.52
C ASP A 59 -11.58 -1.78 -0.81
N VAL A 60 -12.43 -2.82 -0.77
CA VAL A 60 -13.11 -3.38 -1.95
C VAL A 60 -14.55 -2.87 -2.10
N GLY A 61 -14.87 -1.74 -1.47
CA GLY A 61 -16.09 -0.97 -1.71
C GLY A 61 -17.34 -1.52 -1.02
N ALA A 62 -17.21 -2.50 -0.12
CA ALA A 62 -18.37 -3.08 0.54
C ALA A 62 -18.99 -2.13 1.58
N ASN A 63 -18.18 -1.39 2.34
CA ASN A 63 -18.66 -0.63 3.51
C ASN A 63 -17.88 0.66 3.83
N GLY A 64 -16.94 1.10 2.99
CA GLY A 64 -16.07 2.26 3.27
C GLY A 64 -15.09 2.06 4.44
N LEU A 65 -14.86 0.80 4.82
CA LEU A 65 -13.89 0.38 5.82
C LEU A 65 -12.77 -0.39 5.13
N ALA A 66 -11.56 -0.30 5.70
CA ALA A 66 -10.44 -1.12 5.26
C ALA A 66 -10.77 -2.61 5.43
N ASP A 67 -10.87 -3.35 4.33
CA ASP A 67 -11.07 -4.80 4.35
C ASP A 67 -9.77 -5.53 4.68
N TYR A 68 -8.62 -4.95 4.29
CA TYR A 68 -7.31 -5.51 4.58
C TYR A 68 -6.27 -4.43 4.85
N VAL A 69 -5.40 -4.69 5.82
CA VAL A 69 -4.19 -3.88 6.05
C VAL A 69 -2.98 -4.78 5.94
N MET A 70 -2.06 -4.39 5.07
CA MET A 70 -0.76 -5.02 4.90
C MET A 70 0.31 -4.06 5.37
N THR A 71 1.28 -4.60 6.10
CA THR A 71 2.46 -3.86 6.55
C THR A 71 3.70 -4.60 6.10
N VAL A 72 4.59 -3.87 5.43
CA VAL A 72 5.87 -4.37 4.90
C VAL A 72 6.98 -3.56 5.57
N LYS A 73 7.81 -4.23 6.38
CA LYS A 73 8.86 -3.58 7.18
C LYS A 73 10.18 -4.31 7.10
N GLY A 74 11.27 -3.56 7.24
CA GLY A 74 12.62 -4.11 7.40
C GLY A 74 13.53 -3.81 6.21
N PRO A 75 14.60 -4.61 6.00
CA PRO A 75 15.53 -4.40 4.90
C PRO A 75 14.82 -4.48 3.55
N VAL A 76 15.13 -3.55 2.63
CA VAL A 76 14.55 -3.52 1.27
C VAL A 76 14.85 -4.81 0.50
N SER A 77 15.99 -5.46 0.77
CA SER A 77 16.36 -6.73 0.14
C SER A 77 15.55 -7.93 0.62
N SER A 78 14.96 -7.86 1.81
CA SER A 78 14.29 -8.98 2.46
C SER A 78 13.29 -8.50 3.52
N PRO A 79 12.25 -7.75 3.12
CA PRO A 79 11.31 -7.21 4.07
C PRO A 79 10.43 -8.31 4.64
N THR A 80 9.92 -8.09 5.85
CA THR A 80 8.87 -8.92 6.44
C THR A 80 7.52 -8.32 6.13
N MET A 81 6.58 -9.18 5.72
CA MET A 81 5.20 -8.81 5.47
C MET A 81 4.30 -9.35 6.58
N SER A 82 3.38 -8.52 7.04
CA SER A 82 2.28 -8.93 7.91
C SER A 82 0.97 -8.44 7.34
N THR A 83 -0.08 -9.24 7.51
CA THR A 83 -1.42 -8.91 7.04
C THR A 83 -2.41 -9.05 8.18
N ARG A 84 -3.39 -8.16 8.20
CA ARG A 84 -4.58 -8.28 9.03
C ARG A 84 -5.81 -8.03 8.18
N SER A 85 -6.83 -8.87 8.35
CA SER A 85 -8.16 -8.54 7.85
C SER A 85 -8.73 -7.42 8.70
N GLY A 86 -9.34 -6.42 8.08
CA GLY A 86 -10.22 -5.50 8.77
C GLY A 86 -11.53 -6.19 9.13
N SER A 87 -12.30 -5.60 10.05
CA SER A 87 -13.54 -6.19 10.56
C SER A 87 -14.72 -6.09 9.58
N GLY A 88 -14.47 -6.09 8.27
CA GLY A 88 -15.49 -6.38 7.28
C GLY A 88 -15.86 -7.85 7.42
N ARG A 89 -17.05 -8.12 7.93
CA ARG A 89 -17.53 -9.48 8.22
C ARG A 89 -17.51 -10.37 6.98
#